data_AF-A0A914ZVU8-F1
#
_entry.id   AF-A0A914ZVU8-F1
#
_cell.length_a   1.000
_cell.length_b   1.000
_cell.length_c   1.000
_cell.angle_alpha   90.00
_cell.angle_beta   90.00
_cell.angle_gamma   90.00
#
_symmetry.space_group_name_H-M   'P 1'
#
loop_
_entity.id
_entity.type
_entity.pdbx_description
1 polymer ?
#
loop_
_entity_poly.entity_id
_entity_poly.type
_entity_poly.pdbx_seq_one_letter_code
_entity_poly.pdbx_strand_id
1 'polypeptide(L)'
;MNFSNDMHATAFIGLLYALISSGGTSPSLSELMKTANAVEKQTNPVYTCDESNSKNYFIYCSGEILKAVNIHGIYNDSKTFVDMPMKQDPDATLQQFNARFPNMTAEQIKRDDLIAFLDEFFSPPGTELQECVLSDWTDNPPQLMKIVDPTMRKFALDLNGIWKVLCRRVNPELTTWDRYSLIYVPHEFVVPGGRFREYYYWDAYWIIKGLLACGMYTTSKAMIDNLASLVETYGFIPNGGRVYYLQRSQPPFLSAMAYEYFERTRDFDFLYSILPVLVKEFSFWQNNRTIEVTGQNNQTYKVFLYRTNSNVPRPESYREDLVAASALPDDAKPLFYHNIASAAESGWDFSTRWFADKTSLTKIETTSIAPIDLNAIMCWNMDILEYLFKMSGNFTESRKYRDMRGEFLYALQYVFYNITVGAWFDYNVETRRQIVDFFSSIAVPLFGECYQLLNMAKPQRIYEFMKAMGVFEYPGGVPASLAKNSHEQWDFPNGWSPLNHMIVEGLRKSGNPEMQEQAFRIARKWVAGNYKVFNSTGHMWEKYDVIGTIPQPGAGGEYAVQPGFGWSNGAILDLLVTYSDRLSLPATTDLSPSTTDIPEPTSSDCNFPCPLKINVVISTVIGIAMYARVI
;
A
#
# COMPACT_ATOMS: atom_id res chain seq x y z
N MET A 1 16.98 -20.30 -6.37
CA MET A 1 17.80 -19.37 -5.56
C MET A 1 17.31 -19.50 -4.13
N ASN A 2 18.17 -19.93 -3.20
CA ASN A 2 17.80 -20.17 -1.80
C ASN A 2 17.72 -18.85 -1.04
N PHE A 3 16.54 -18.53 -0.50
CA PHE A 3 16.19 -17.28 0.17
C PHE A 3 16.65 -17.16 1.65
N SER A 4 17.49 -18.06 2.18
CA SER A 4 17.55 -18.24 3.64
C SER A 4 18.67 -17.54 4.42
N ASN A 5 19.72 -17.01 3.80
CA ASN A 5 20.96 -16.76 4.58
C ASN A 5 21.31 -15.29 4.91
N ASP A 6 20.64 -14.28 4.35
CA ASP A 6 20.99 -12.86 4.62
C ASP A 6 20.02 -12.11 5.56
N MET A 7 19.04 -12.80 6.16
CA MET A 7 18.01 -12.19 7.02
C MET A 7 18.49 -11.74 8.42
N HIS A 8 19.69 -12.13 8.87
CA HIS A 8 20.10 -11.93 10.27
C HIS A 8 20.64 -10.53 10.59
N ALA A 9 21.15 -9.77 9.61
CA ALA A 9 21.72 -8.44 9.85
C ALA A 9 20.70 -7.28 9.72
N THR A 10 19.59 -7.51 9.02
CA THR A 10 18.59 -6.48 8.69
C THR A 10 17.47 -6.34 9.73
N ALA A 11 17.33 -7.29 10.65
CA ALA A 11 16.26 -7.31 11.66
C ALA A 11 16.51 -6.39 12.88
N PHE A 12 17.76 -6.00 13.15
CA PHE A 12 18.10 -5.07 14.25
C PHE A 12 17.56 -3.65 14.05
N ILE A 13 17.19 -3.34 12.81
CA ILE A 13 16.80 -2.02 12.32
C ILE A 13 15.33 -1.75 12.68
N GLY A 14 14.37 -2.60 12.29
CA GLY A 14 12.91 -2.35 12.46
C GLY A 14 12.45 -2.02 13.88
N LEU A 15 12.92 -2.76 14.89
CA LEU A 15 12.57 -2.54 16.30
C LEU A 15 13.17 -1.24 16.85
N LEU A 16 14.34 -0.82 16.35
CA LEU A 16 14.92 0.49 16.66
C LEU A 16 14.11 1.64 16.03
N TYR A 17 13.45 1.45 14.88
CA TYR A 17 12.69 2.54 14.22
C TYR A 17 11.38 2.88 14.94
N ALA A 18 10.66 1.89 15.48
CA ALA A 18 9.51 2.16 16.36
C ALA A 18 9.91 2.91 17.65
N LEU A 19 11.15 2.69 18.13
CA LEU A 19 11.73 3.40 19.27
C LEU A 19 12.19 4.82 18.91
N ILE A 20 12.73 5.02 17.71
CA ILE A 20 13.19 6.33 17.23
C ILE A 20 12.00 7.25 16.90
N SER A 21 10.91 6.72 16.33
CA SER A 21 9.70 7.54 16.04
C SER A 21 8.94 7.98 17.29
N SER A 22 9.12 7.31 18.43
CA SER A 22 8.47 7.63 19.71
C SER A 22 9.36 8.38 20.70
N GLY A 23 10.66 8.59 20.41
CA GLY A 23 11.58 9.36 21.25
C GLY A 23 11.77 8.83 22.67
N GLY A 24 11.36 7.58 22.96
CA GLY A 24 11.30 7.01 24.30
C GLY A 24 12.06 5.69 24.46
N THR A 25 12.39 5.35 25.71
CA THR A 25 12.85 4.01 26.08
C THR A 25 11.76 2.98 25.81
N SER A 26 12.10 1.79 25.30
CA SER A 26 11.13 0.70 25.11
C SER A 26 10.30 0.49 26.38
N PRO A 27 8.96 0.43 26.29
CA PRO A 27 8.13 0.19 27.47
C PRO A 27 8.54 -1.11 28.14
N SER A 28 8.52 -1.10 29.47
CA SER A 28 8.70 -2.30 30.28
C SER A 28 7.60 -3.32 30.02
N LEU A 29 7.84 -4.59 30.35
CA LEU A 29 6.83 -5.65 30.23
C LEU A 29 5.53 -5.28 30.98
N SER A 30 5.65 -4.67 32.17
CA SER A 30 4.49 -4.24 32.96
C SER A 30 3.72 -3.10 32.27
N GLU A 31 4.40 -2.15 31.62
CA GLU A 31 3.73 -1.07 30.86
C GLU A 31 3.00 -1.60 29.63
N LEU A 32 3.60 -2.56 28.90
CA LEU A 32 2.93 -3.24 27.79
C LEU A 32 1.72 -4.02 28.28
N MET A 33 1.85 -4.76 29.39
CA MET A 33 0.73 -5.51 29.98
C MET A 33 -0.40 -4.59 30.44
N LYS A 34 -0.07 -3.46 31.06
CA LYS A 34 -1.05 -2.43 31.43
C LYS A 34 -1.79 -1.91 30.19
N THR A 35 -1.07 -1.66 29.10
CA THR A 35 -1.64 -1.17 27.84
C THR A 35 -2.52 -2.22 27.17
N ALA A 36 -2.11 -3.50 27.18
CA ALA A 36 -2.91 -4.61 26.67
C ALA A 36 -4.21 -4.79 27.47
N ASN A 37 -4.12 -4.77 28.81
CA ASN A 37 -5.30 -4.91 29.69
C ASN A 37 -6.26 -3.70 29.60
N ALA A 38 -5.82 -2.56 29.08
CA ALA A 38 -6.71 -1.43 28.83
C ALA A 38 -7.74 -1.75 27.73
N VAL A 39 -7.38 -2.61 26.76
CA VAL A 39 -8.28 -3.07 25.69
C VAL A 39 -9.46 -3.88 26.27
N GLU A 40 -9.20 -4.73 27.27
CA GLU A 40 -10.25 -5.52 27.93
C GLU A 40 -11.21 -4.67 28.77
N LYS A 41 -10.74 -3.50 29.23
CA LYS A 41 -11.54 -2.53 29.99
C LYS A 41 -12.25 -1.51 29.11
N GLN A 42 -11.97 -1.53 27.80
CA GLN A 42 -12.53 -0.61 26.84
C GLN A 42 -14.05 -0.80 26.72
N THR A 43 -14.77 0.31 26.56
CA THR A 43 -16.20 0.26 26.22
C THR A 43 -16.35 -0.15 24.75
N ASN A 44 -17.06 -1.26 24.49
CA ASN A 44 -17.34 -1.78 23.15
C ASN A 44 -16.08 -2.02 22.28
N PRO A 45 -15.18 -2.95 22.68
CA PRO A 45 -14.07 -3.34 21.83
C PRO A 45 -14.60 -4.07 20.58
N VAL A 46 -14.11 -3.66 19.42
CA VAL A 46 -14.36 -4.25 18.11
C VAL A 46 -13.05 -4.86 17.65
N TYR A 47 -12.96 -6.18 17.73
CA TYR A 47 -11.79 -6.95 17.31
C TYR A 47 -11.72 -7.09 15.80
N THR A 48 -10.52 -7.35 15.27
CA THR A 48 -10.28 -7.51 13.83
C THR A 48 -10.95 -8.74 13.21
N CYS A 49 -11.33 -9.72 14.05
CA CYS A 49 -12.25 -10.80 13.74
C CYS A 49 -12.91 -11.29 15.05
N ASP A 50 -14.06 -11.96 14.92
CA ASP A 50 -14.85 -12.47 16.04
C ASP A 50 -15.61 -13.75 15.65
N GLU A 51 -16.38 -14.30 16.57
CA GLU A 51 -17.20 -15.52 16.37
C GLU A 51 -18.18 -15.45 15.18
N SER A 52 -18.56 -14.26 14.71
CA SER A 52 -19.46 -14.10 13.56
C SER A 52 -18.78 -14.41 12.22
N ASN A 53 -17.45 -14.29 12.15
CA ASN A 53 -16.69 -14.39 10.90
C ASN A 53 -15.45 -15.29 10.99
N SER A 54 -15.04 -15.73 12.18
CA SER A 54 -13.96 -16.69 12.38
C SER A 54 -14.15 -17.55 13.63
N LYS A 55 -13.94 -18.86 13.51
CA LYS A 55 -13.99 -19.80 14.65
C LYS A 55 -12.72 -19.84 15.49
N ASN A 56 -11.62 -19.25 15.01
CA ASN A 56 -10.33 -19.22 15.71
C ASN A 56 -9.95 -17.81 16.19
N TYR A 57 -10.94 -16.92 16.29
CA TYR A 57 -10.75 -15.52 16.67
C TYR A 57 -10.02 -15.36 18.02
N PHE A 58 -10.31 -16.22 19.00
CA PHE A 58 -9.70 -16.21 20.34
C PHE A 58 -8.24 -16.70 20.38
N ILE A 59 -7.69 -17.09 19.23
CA ILE A 59 -6.27 -17.42 19.05
C ILE A 59 -5.55 -16.31 18.28
N TYR A 60 -6.13 -15.86 17.16
CA TYR A 60 -5.44 -14.98 16.21
C TYR A 60 -5.89 -13.51 16.22
N CYS A 61 -7.04 -13.18 16.82
CA CYS A 61 -7.59 -11.82 16.84
C CYS A 61 -7.77 -11.26 18.26
N SER A 62 -7.90 -12.13 19.25
CA SER A 62 -8.03 -11.81 20.66
C SER A 62 -7.45 -12.94 21.53
N GLY A 63 -7.59 -12.81 22.84
CA GLY A 63 -7.26 -13.87 23.79
C GLY A 63 -5.85 -13.82 24.41
N GLU A 64 -5.65 -14.65 25.42
CA GLU A 64 -4.43 -14.67 26.24
C GLU A 64 -3.19 -15.15 25.47
N ILE A 65 -3.35 -16.07 24.51
CA ILE A 65 -2.20 -16.60 23.74
C ILE A 65 -1.60 -15.47 22.90
N LEU A 66 -2.42 -14.78 22.10
CA LEU A 66 -1.99 -13.62 21.30
C LEU A 66 -1.29 -12.57 22.16
N LYS A 67 -1.90 -12.23 23.30
CA LYS A 67 -1.36 -11.26 24.25
C LYS A 67 -0.01 -11.71 24.79
N ALA A 68 0.10 -12.93 25.32
CA ALA A 68 1.33 -13.47 25.90
C ALA A 68 2.48 -13.50 24.90
N VAL A 69 2.24 -13.97 23.67
CA VAL A 69 3.28 -14.07 22.64
C VAL A 69 3.86 -12.69 22.30
N ASN A 70 3.00 -11.67 22.20
CA ASN A 70 3.41 -10.32 21.79
C ASN A 70 4.04 -9.49 22.92
N ILE A 71 3.52 -9.54 24.15
CA ILE A 71 4.11 -8.77 25.26
C ILE A 71 5.49 -9.29 25.63
N HIS A 72 5.70 -10.61 25.54
CA HIS A 72 7.02 -11.21 25.75
C HIS A 72 7.93 -10.94 24.55
N GLY A 73 7.40 -10.65 23.36
CA GLY A 73 8.19 -10.44 22.14
C GLY A 73 8.90 -11.73 21.76
N ILE A 74 8.16 -12.84 21.68
CA ILE A 74 8.72 -14.16 21.33
C ILE A 74 9.41 -14.13 19.97
N TYR A 75 8.77 -13.47 19.00
CA TYR A 75 9.29 -13.23 17.66
C TYR A 75 9.59 -11.75 17.45
N ASN A 76 10.54 -11.46 16.56
CA ASN A 76 10.90 -10.07 16.20
C ASN A 76 9.83 -9.38 15.35
N ASP A 77 8.99 -10.15 14.67
CA ASP A 77 7.88 -9.68 13.84
C ASP A 77 6.59 -10.29 14.40
N SER A 78 5.68 -9.45 14.89
CA SER A 78 4.37 -9.83 15.45
C SER A 78 3.54 -10.70 14.48
N LYS A 79 3.71 -10.49 13.16
CA LYS A 79 3.03 -11.29 12.12
C LYS A 79 3.42 -12.77 12.15
N THR A 80 4.61 -13.09 12.68
CA THR A 80 5.11 -14.48 12.74
C THR A 80 4.11 -15.39 13.43
N PHE A 81 3.64 -15.03 14.62
CA PHE A 81 2.74 -15.88 15.41
C PHE A 81 1.37 -16.03 14.77
N VAL A 82 0.79 -14.92 14.30
CA VAL A 82 -0.54 -14.94 13.69
C VAL A 82 -0.57 -15.67 12.35
N ASP A 83 0.59 -15.95 11.74
CA ASP A 83 0.73 -16.80 10.56
C ASP A 83 1.02 -18.28 10.90
N MET A 84 1.27 -18.65 12.16
CA MET A 84 1.58 -20.04 12.54
C MET A 84 0.32 -20.90 12.56
N PRO A 85 0.22 -21.99 11.77
CA PRO A 85 -0.92 -22.89 11.85
C PRO A 85 -0.97 -23.67 13.16
N MET A 86 -2.15 -23.86 13.72
CA MET A 86 -2.34 -24.77 14.86
C MET A 86 -2.22 -26.23 14.40
N LYS A 87 -1.56 -27.08 15.20
CA LYS A 87 -1.49 -28.53 14.95
C LYS A 87 -2.78 -29.26 15.36
N GLN A 88 -3.62 -28.61 16.15
CA GLN A 88 -4.90 -29.13 16.64
C GLN A 88 -6.00 -28.07 16.44
N ASP A 89 -7.24 -28.43 16.75
CA ASP A 89 -8.36 -27.49 16.61
C ASP A 89 -8.24 -26.32 17.62
N PRO A 90 -8.85 -25.15 17.33
CA PRO A 90 -8.70 -23.94 18.16
C PRO A 90 -9.03 -24.16 19.64
N ASP A 91 -10.19 -24.78 19.93
CA ASP A 91 -10.63 -25.06 21.30
C ASP A 91 -9.67 -26.00 22.03
N ALA A 92 -9.19 -27.04 21.35
CA ALA A 92 -8.22 -27.98 21.92
C ALA A 92 -6.90 -27.26 22.23
N THR A 93 -6.43 -26.40 21.33
CA THR A 93 -5.21 -25.60 21.54
C THR A 93 -5.35 -24.67 22.75
N LEU A 94 -6.49 -24.00 22.90
CA LEU A 94 -6.77 -23.15 24.07
C LEU A 94 -6.87 -23.97 25.36
N GLN A 95 -7.47 -25.16 25.33
CA GLN A 95 -7.51 -26.06 26.48
C GLN A 95 -6.11 -26.49 26.93
N GLN A 96 -5.21 -26.81 25.98
CA GLN A 96 -3.83 -27.16 26.29
C GLN A 96 -3.06 -25.96 26.88
N PHE A 97 -3.30 -24.75 26.38
CA PHE A 97 -2.73 -23.53 26.94
C PHE A 97 -3.16 -23.32 28.39
N ASN A 98 -4.47 -23.39 28.66
CA ASN A 98 -5.04 -23.21 30.00
C ASN A 98 -4.59 -24.31 30.98
N ALA A 99 -4.40 -25.54 30.50
CA ALA A 99 -3.88 -26.65 31.30
C ALA A 99 -2.40 -26.46 31.68
N ARG A 100 -1.59 -25.89 30.78
CA ARG A 100 -0.16 -25.65 30.99
C ARG A 100 0.12 -24.42 31.86
N PHE A 101 -0.73 -23.39 31.76
CA PHE A 101 -0.57 -22.11 32.47
C PHE A 101 -1.80 -21.79 33.35
N PRO A 102 -2.15 -22.67 34.31
CA PRO A 102 -3.39 -22.51 35.08
C PRO A 102 -3.34 -21.28 36.00
N ASN A 103 -4.37 -20.42 35.89
CA ASN A 103 -4.51 -19.19 36.68
C ASN A 103 -3.34 -18.20 36.56
N MET A 104 -2.57 -18.27 35.47
CA MET A 104 -1.48 -17.34 35.20
C MET A 104 -1.95 -16.23 34.26
N THR A 105 -1.56 -14.99 34.53
CA THR A 105 -1.68 -13.90 33.55
C THR A 105 -0.57 -14.03 32.51
N ALA A 106 -0.78 -13.44 31.33
CA ALA A 106 0.25 -13.39 30.28
C ALA A 106 1.64 -12.91 30.79
N GLU A 107 1.68 -11.92 31.69
CA GLU A 107 2.92 -11.40 32.29
C GLU A 107 3.65 -12.42 33.18
N GLN A 108 2.92 -13.32 33.84
CA GLN A 108 3.47 -14.32 34.74
C GLN A 108 4.08 -15.53 34.01
N ILE A 109 3.68 -15.77 32.76
CA ILE A 109 4.18 -16.89 31.95
C ILE A 109 5.66 -16.67 31.65
N LYS A 110 6.48 -17.69 31.94
CA LYS A 110 7.90 -17.64 31.58
C LYS A 110 8.07 -17.77 30.07
N ARG A 111 8.96 -16.96 29.51
CA ARG A 111 9.27 -16.94 28.08
C ARG A 111 9.60 -18.34 27.52
N ASP A 112 10.48 -19.09 28.18
CA ASP A 112 10.92 -20.41 27.70
C ASP A 112 9.78 -21.44 27.70
N ASP A 113 8.90 -21.39 28.70
CA ASP A 113 7.74 -22.28 28.77
C ASP A 113 6.71 -21.95 27.68
N LEU A 114 6.54 -20.66 27.34
CA LEU A 114 5.70 -20.22 26.24
C LEU A 114 6.26 -20.66 24.88
N ILE A 115 7.57 -20.55 24.67
CA ILE A 115 8.24 -21.06 23.46
C ILE A 115 8.00 -22.56 23.32
N ALA A 116 8.22 -23.33 24.39
CA ALA A 116 7.99 -24.77 24.38
C ALA A 116 6.53 -25.13 24.06
N PHE A 117 5.55 -24.34 24.54
CA PHE A 117 4.15 -24.50 24.16
C PHE A 117 3.92 -24.23 22.66
N LEU A 118 4.47 -23.14 22.12
CA LEU A 118 4.32 -22.80 20.70
C LEU A 118 4.95 -23.87 19.80
N ASP A 119 6.16 -24.32 20.12
CA ASP A 119 6.85 -25.37 19.37
C ASP A 119 6.07 -26.69 19.35
N GLU A 120 5.38 -26.99 20.45
CA GLU A 120 4.56 -28.20 20.59
C GLU A 120 3.26 -28.11 19.79
N PHE A 121 2.53 -26.98 19.86
CA PHE A 121 1.15 -26.88 19.36
C PHE A 121 0.98 -26.09 18.05
N PHE A 122 2.01 -25.40 17.57
CA PHE A 122 1.96 -24.61 16.34
C PHE A 122 3.03 -25.05 15.33
N SER A 123 2.68 -25.00 14.05
CA SER A 123 3.60 -25.27 12.95
C SER A 123 4.27 -23.97 12.48
N PRO A 124 5.44 -24.06 11.83
CA PRO A 124 6.05 -22.87 11.23
C PRO A 124 5.10 -22.17 10.25
N PRO A 125 5.16 -20.82 10.16
CA PRO A 125 4.35 -20.07 9.20
C PRO A 125 4.52 -20.58 7.77
N GLY A 126 3.46 -20.54 6.97
CA GLY A 126 3.48 -20.89 5.54
C GLY A 126 3.47 -22.39 5.23
N THR A 127 3.37 -23.26 6.23
CA THR A 127 3.24 -24.72 6.03
C THR A 127 1.89 -25.12 5.42
N GLU A 128 0.93 -24.20 5.40
CA GLU A 128 -0.37 -24.31 4.74
C GLU A 128 -0.34 -24.04 3.23
N LEU A 129 0.78 -23.52 2.71
CA LEU A 129 0.96 -23.15 1.32
C LEU A 129 1.88 -24.12 0.59
N GLN A 130 1.59 -24.33 -0.69
CA GLN A 130 2.46 -25.03 -1.62
C GLN A 130 2.87 -24.10 -2.77
N GLU A 131 4.03 -24.36 -3.35
CA GLU A 131 4.37 -23.79 -4.65
C GLU A 131 3.36 -24.27 -5.71
N CYS A 132 3.08 -23.42 -6.70
CA CYS A 132 2.22 -23.79 -7.81
C CYS A 132 2.92 -23.69 -9.16
N VAL A 133 2.36 -24.42 -10.12
CA VAL A 133 2.77 -24.38 -11.51
C VAL A 133 1.82 -23.46 -12.26
N LEU A 134 2.39 -22.43 -12.88
CA LEU A 134 1.65 -21.50 -13.73
C LEU A 134 1.48 -22.13 -15.11
N SER A 135 0.28 -22.66 -15.37
CA SER A 135 -0.01 -23.49 -16.56
C SER A 135 0.11 -22.73 -17.89
N ASP A 136 -0.09 -21.42 -17.87
CA ASP A 136 -0.04 -20.52 -19.03
C ASP A 136 1.25 -19.67 -19.09
N TRP A 137 2.24 -19.97 -18.23
CA TRP A 137 3.54 -19.32 -18.26
C TRP A 137 4.38 -19.80 -19.46
N THR A 138 5.08 -18.88 -20.13
CA THR A 138 5.98 -19.21 -21.24
C THR A 138 7.29 -18.45 -21.13
N ASP A 139 8.40 -19.04 -21.63
CA ASP A 139 9.72 -18.40 -21.60
C ASP A 139 9.80 -17.13 -22.46
N ASN A 140 9.06 -17.07 -23.56
CA ASN A 140 9.11 -15.96 -24.52
C ASN A 140 7.70 -15.43 -24.83
N PRO A 141 7.04 -14.74 -23.89
CA PRO A 141 5.70 -14.22 -24.11
C PRO A 141 5.66 -13.26 -25.31
N PRO A 142 4.67 -13.38 -26.23
CA PRO A 142 4.66 -12.59 -27.47
C PRO A 142 4.73 -11.07 -27.28
N GLN A 143 4.11 -10.53 -26.23
CA GLN A 143 4.13 -9.08 -25.97
C GLN A 143 5.50 -8.61 -25.47
N LEU A 144 6.18 -9.42 -24.65
CA LEU A 144 7.52 -9.08 -24.17
C LEU A 144 8.54 -9.11 -25.32
N MET A 145 8.35 -10.00 -26.30
CA MET A 145 9.20 -10.06 -27.49
C MET A 145 9.10 -8.85 -28.42
N LYS A 146 8.06 -8.00 -28.26
CA LYS A 146 7.93 -6.73 -28.99
C LYS A 146 8.82 -5.62 -28.45
N ILE A 147 9.35 -5.75 -27.23
CA ILE A 147 10.23 -4.75 -26.62
C ILE A 147 11.50 -4.63 -27.47
N VAL A 148 11.70 -3.49 -28.14
CA VAL A 148 12.75 -3.29 -29.14
C VAL A 148 14.14 -3.35 -28.51
N ASP A 149 14.34 -2.65 -27.39
CA ASP A 149 15.62 -2.61 -26.69
C ASP A 149 15.98 -3.98 -26.09
N PRO A 150 17.12 -4.60 -26.48
CA PRO A 150 17.49 -5.93 -26.01
C PRO A 150 17.71 -6.03 -24.50
N THR A 151 18.19 -4.96 -23.85
CA THR A 151 18.44 -4.92 -22.41
C THR A 151 17.12 -4.91 -21.65
N MET A 152 16.18 -4.07 -22.08
CA MET A 152 14.83 -4.00 -21.51
C MET A 152 14.03 -5.26 -21.78
N ARG A 153 14.20 -5.89 -22.95
CA ARG A 153 13.60 -7.19 -23.23
C ARG A 153 14.14 -8.26 -22.28
N LYS A 154 15.46 -8.34 -22.10
CA LYS A 154 16.06 -9.29 -21.16
C LYS A 154 15.55 -9.07 -19.73
N PHE A 155 15.48 -7.81 -19.29
CA PHE A 155 14.92 -7.46 -18.00
C PHE A 155 13.46 -7.94 -17.86
N ALA A 156 12.61 -7.69 -18.86
CA ALA A 156 11.22 -8.17 -18.87
C ALA A 156 11.11 -9.70 -18.79
N LEU A 157 12.01 -10.44 -19.46
CA LEU A 157 12.03 -11.91 -19.40
C LEU A 157 12.47 -12.42 -18.02
N ASP A 158 13.42 -11.74 -17.36
CA ASP A 158 13.81 -12.06 -15.98
C ASP A 158 12.65 -11.84 -15.01
N LEU A 159 11.95 -10.72 -15.17
CA LEU A 159 10.73 -10.36 -14.44
C LEU A 159 9.60 -11.39 -14.64
N ASN A 160 9.39 -11.85 -15.87
CA ASN A 160 8.46 -12.95 -16.16
C ASN A 160 8.86 -14.24 -15.42
N GLY A 161 10.16 -14.53 -15.28
CA GLY A 161 10.66 -15.68 -14.52
C GLY A 161 10.32 -15.65 -13.03
N ILE A 162 10.18 -14.46 -12.44
CA ILE A 162 9.86 -14.27 -11.01
C ILE A 162 8.45 -14.77 -10.68
N TRP A 163 7.50 -14.76 -11.62
CA TRP A 163 6.14 -15.24 -11.36
C TRP A 163 6.10 -16.68 -10.83
N LYS A 164 6.97 -17.55 -11.36
CA LYS A 164 7.10 -18.95 -10.90
C LYS A 164 7.53 -19.04 -9.43
N VAL A 165 8.32 -18.08 -8.95
CA VAL A 165 8.82 -18.03 -7.57
C VAL A 165 7.74 -17.52 -6.61
N LEU A 166 6.88 -16.62 -7.07
CA LEU A 166 5.82 -15.98 -6.26
C LEU A 166 4.49 -16.75 -6.29
N CYS A 167 4.35 -17.77 -7.15
CA CYS A 167 3.14 -18.59 -7.23
C CYS A 167 2.95 -19.42 -5.94
N ARG A 168 1.81 -19.27 -5.28
CA ARG A 168 1.36 -20.12 -4.18
C ARG A 168 -0.04 -20.67 -4.44
N ARG A 169 -0.34 -21.82 -3.83
CA ARG A 169 -1.69 -22.37 -3.70
C ARG A 169 -1.88 -22.84 -2.27
N VAL A 170 -3.12 -22.79 -1.78
CA VAL A 170 -3.44 -23.45 -0.51
C VAL A 170 -3.31 -24.96 -0.71
N ASN A 171 -2.72 -25.66 0.26
CA ASN A 171 -2.56 -27.11 0.18
C ASN A 171 -3.96 -27.77 0.05
N PRO A 172 -4.24 -28.47 -1.06
CA PRO A 172 -5.56 -29.06 -1.32
C PRO A 172 -5.90 -30.23 -0.40
N GLU A 173 -4.92 -30.80 0.29
CA GLU A 173 -5.12 -31.88 1.26
C GLU A 173 -5.64 -31.38 2.61
N LEU A 174 -5.62 -30.06 2.84
CA LEU A 174 -6.17 -29.48 4.06
C LEU A 174 -7.70 -29.58 4.05
N THR A 175 -8.25 -30.25 5.07
CA THR A 175 -9.70 -30.41 5.23
C THR A 175 -10.27 -29.57 6.36
N THR A 176 -9.42 -28.94 7.18
CA THR A 176 -9.82 -28.27 8.43
C THR A 176 -9.30 -26.84 8.46
N TRP A 177 -10.03 -25.92 7.84
CA TRP A 177 -9.63 -24.51 7.68
C TRP A 177 -9.52 -23.73 9.00
N ASP A 178 -10.25 -24.17 10.03
CA ASP A 178 -10.31 -23.50 11.33
C ASP A 178 -8.96 -23.51 12.08
N ARG A 179 -7.97 -24.32 11.65
CA ARG A 179 -6.62 -24.34 12.24
C ARG A 179 -5.70 -23.22 11.75
N TYR A 180 -6.11 -22.53 10.70
CA TYR A 180 -5.29 -21.57 9.98
C TYR A 180 -5.86 -20.18 10.15
N SER A 181 -4.99 -19.19 10.30
CA SER A 181 -5.41 -17.81 10.09
C SER A 181 -5.59 -17.50 8.60
N LEU A 182 -4.98 -18.28 7.69
CA LEU A 182 -5.14 -18.13 6.24
C LEU A 182 -6.58 -18.45 5.84
N ILE A 183 -7.19 -17.53 5.10
CA ILE A 183 -8.49 -17.72 4.47
C ILE A 183 -8.29 -18.57 3.21
N TYR A 184 -9.04 -19.66 3.11
CA TYR A 184 -8.98 -20.53 1.94
C TYR A 184 -9.52 -19.82 0.69
N VAL A 185 -8.82 -20.02 -0.43
CA VAL A 185 -9.29 -19.68 -1.77
C VAL A 185 -9.05 -20.85 -2.72
N PRO A 186 -9.93 -21.05 -3.73
CA PRO A 186 -9.95 -22.28 -4.52
C PRO A 186 -8.82 -22.43 -5.55
N HIS A 187 -8.20 -21.34 -6.00
CA HIS A 187 -7.20 -21.36 -7.06
C HIS A 187 -5.81 -20.91 -6.58
N GLU A 188 -4.79 -21.17 -7.40
CA GLU A 188 -3.49 -20.55 -7.26
C GLU A 188 -3.56 -19.01 -7.27
N PHE A 189 -2.59 -18.39 -6.60
CA PHE A 189 -2.42 -16.95 -6.55
C PHE A 189 -0.94 -16.58 -6.51
N VAL A 190 -0.64 -15.35 -6.90
CA VAL A 190 0.70 -14.79 -6.83
C VAL A 190 0.76 -13.86 -5.61
N VAL A 191 1.74 -14.09 -4.73
CA VAL A 191 1.95 -13.26 -3.53
C VAL A 191 2.82 -12.05 -3.84
N PRO A 192 2.81 -10.99 -3.01
CA PRO A 192 3.74 -9.88 -3.17
C PRO A 192 5.21 -10.30 -3.03
N GLY A 193 5.56 -11.05 -1.99
CA GLY A 193 6.93 -11.55 -1.76
C GLY A 193 7.44 -11.31 -0.33
N GLY A 194 8.54 -11.98 0.03
CA GLY A 194 9.14 -11.87 1.36
C GLY A 194 8.22 -12.38 2.48
N ARG A 195 7.94 -11.54 3.49
CA ARG A 195 7.05 -11.85 4.62
C ARG A 195 5.57 -11.99 4.23
N PHE A 196 5.17 -11.45 3.09
CA PHE A 196 3.80 -11.48 2.59
C PHE A 196 3.54 -12.80 1.86
N ARG A 197 2.92 -13.74 2.57
CA ARG A 197 2.74 -15.14 2.13
C ARG A 197 1.32 -15.40 1.62
N GLU A 198 0.41 -14.52 1.95
CA GLU A 198 -0.96 -14.46 1.48
C GLU A 198 -1.10 -13.53 0.28
N TYR A 199 -2.22 -13.64 -0.43
CA TYR A 199 -2.63 -12.63 -1.40
C TYR A 199 -3.04 -11.33 -0.68
N TYR A 200 -2.76 -10.19 -1.31
CA TYR A 200 -3.16 -8.85 -0.86
C TYR A 200 -4.00 -8.18 -1.93
N TYR A 201 -4.99 -7.40 -1.51
CA TYR A 201 -6.05 -6.95 -2.41
C TYR A 201 -5.54 -5.99 -3.48
N TRP A 202 -5.06 -4.79 -3.12
CA TRP A 202 -4.69 -3.82 -4.15
C TRP A 202 -3.40 -4.21 -4.91
N ASP A 203 -2.46 -4.92 -4.27
CA ASP A 203 -1.28 -5.51 -4.89
C ASP A 203 -1.64 -6.38 -6.10
N ALA A 204 -2.75 -7.14 -5.97
CA ALA A 204 -3.23 -8.03 -7.01
C ALA A 204 -3.52 -7.29 -8.32
N TYR A 205 -3.85 -5.99 -8.29
CA TYR A 205 -4.11 -5.23 -9.52
C TYR A 205 -2.86 -5.15 -10.39
N TRP A 206 -1.74 -4.72 -9.81
CA TRP A 206 -0.48 -4.63 -10.55
C TRP A 206 0.08 -6.00 -10.90
N ILE A 207 -0.08 -7.00 -10.04
CA ILE A 207 0.27 -8.38 -10.36
C ILE A 207 -0.51 -8.85 -11.60
N ILE A 208 -1.84 -8.66 -11.63
CA ILE A 208 -2.68 -9.02 -12.77
C ILE A 208 -2.26 -8.24 -14.02
N LYS A 209 -1.97 -6.92 -13.94
CA LYS A 209 -1.43 -6.18 -15.09
C LYS A 209 -0.16 -6.83 -15.66
N GLY A 210 0.76 -7.24 -14.78
CA GLY A 210 1.98 -7.95 -15.15
C GLY A 210 1.74 -9.32 -15.77
N LEU A 211 0.83 -10.11 -15.21
CA LEU A 211 0.43 -11.41 -15.75
C LEU A 211 -0.21 -11.24 -17.15
N LEU A 212 -1.08 -10.26 -17.34
CA LEU A 212 -1.68 -9.93 -18.63
C LEU A 212 -0.64 -9.43 -19.65
N ALA A 213 0.40 -8.72 -19.21
CA ALA A 213 1.54 -8.35 -20.05
C ALA A 213 2.36 -9.58 -20.49
N CYS A 214 2.38 -10.64 -19.67
CA CYS A 214 3.00 -11.92 -19.97
C CYS A 214 2.06 -12.90 -20.71
N GLY A 215 0.82 -12.49 -21.04
CA GLY A 215 -0.15 -13.35 -21.72
C GLY A 215 -0.77 -14.44 -20.85
N MET A 216 -0.67 -14.32 -19.52
CA MET A 216 -1.10 -15.33 -18.55
C MET A 216 -2.57 -15.12 -18.14
N TYR A 217 -3.48 -15.33 -19.08
CA TYR A 217 -4.92 -15.08 -18.90
C TYR A 217 -5.58 -16.04 -17.91
N THR A 218 -5.20 -17.32 -17.91
CA THR A 218 -5.76 -18.33 -17.01
C THR A 218 -5.38 -18.02 -15.57
N THR A 219 -4.10 -17.72 -15.32
CA THR A 219 -3.64 -17.29 -13.99
C THR A 219 -4.32 -15.99 -13.54
N SER A 220 -4.49 -15.02 -14.44
CA SER A 220 -5.17 -13.76 -14.12
C SER A 220 -6.63 -14.00 -13.70
N LYS A 221 -7.36 -14.86 -14.42
CA LYS A 221 -8.75 -15.22 -14.11
C LYS A 221 -8.84 -15.91 -12.75
N ALA A 222 -7.97 -16.89 -12.49
CA ALA A 222 -7.90 -17.61 -11.21
C ALA A 222 -7.72 -16.66 -10.01
N MET A 223 -6.84 -15.66 -10.12
CA MET A 223 -6.67 -14.65 -9.08
C MET A 223 -7.93 -13.79 -8.89
N ILE A 224 -8.61 -13.39 -9.96
CA ILE A 224 -9.85 -12.61 -9.86
C ILE A 224 -10.97 -13.45 -9.23
N ASP A 225 -11.10 -14.73 -9.62
CA ASP A 225 -12.09 -15.66 -9.07
C ASP A 225 -11.85 -15.92 -7.56
N ASN A 226 -10.59 -16.01 -7.14
CA ASN A 226 -10.23 -16.06 -5.72
C ASN A 226 -10.74 -14.83 -4.96
N LEU A 227 -10.46 -13.63 -5.46
CA LEU A 227 -10.93 -12.38 -4.83
C LEU A 227 -12.46 -12.26 -4.85
N ALA A 228 -13.10 -12.69 -5.94
CA ALA A 228 -14.55 -12.73 -6.06
C ALA A 228 -15.19 -13.65 -5.00
N SER A 229 -14.57 -14.79 -4.71
CA SER A 229 -15.05 -15.70 -3.66
C SER A 229 -15.03 -15.06 -2.26
N LEU A 230 -14.12 -14.13 -2.00
CA LEU A 230 -14.04 -13.38 -0.74
C LEU A 230 -15.19 -12.37 -0.63
N VAL A 231 -15.51 -11.67 -1.72
CA VAL A 231 -16.69 -10.81 -1.77
C VAL A 231 -17.97 -11.63 -1.60
N GLU A 232 -18.02 -12.84 -2.15
CA GLU A 232 -19.18 -13.70 -1.94
C GLU A 232 -19.35 -14.12 -0.48
N THR A 233 -18.24 -14.46 0.17
CA THR A 233 -18.24 -14.94 1.56
C THR A 233 -18.43 -13.81 2.59
N TYR A 234 -17.72 -12.70 2.42
CA TYR A 234 -17.60 -11.64 3.43
C TYR A 234 -18.26 -10.31 3.01
N GLY A 235 -18.71 -10.19 1.75
CA GLY A 235 -19.32 -8.97 1.20
C GLY A 235 -18.32 -7.93 0.69
N PHE A 236 -17.02 -8.14 0.93
CA PHE A 236 -15.91 -7.29 0.47
C PHE A 236 -14.62 -8.13 0.42
N ILE A 237 -13.56 -7.56 -0.15
CA ILE A 237 -12.24 -8.19 -0.13
C ILE A 237 -11.46 -7.68 1.09
N PRO A 238 -11.07 -8.55 2.04
CA PRO A 238 -10.19 -8.17 3.15
C PRO A 238 -8.83 -7.68 2.65
N ASN A 239 -8.12 -6.88 3.46
CA ASN A 239 -6.78 -6.37 3.14
C ASN A 239 -5.85 -7.45 2.55
N GLY A 240 -5.81 -8.61 3.19
CA GLY A 240 -5.16 -9.81 2.68
C GLY A 240 -5.89 -11.09 3.11
N GLY A 241 -5.38 -12.24 2.69
CA GLY A 241 -6.00 -13.55 2.89
C GLY A 241 -5.93 -14.11 4.31
N ARG A 242 -6.14 -13.31 5.36
CA ARG A 242 -6.05 -13.76 6.76
C ARG A 242 -7.25 -13.30 7.59
N VAL A 243 -7.66 -14.11 8.57
CA VAL A 243 -8.82 -13.83 9.43
C VAL A 243 -8.70 -12.50 10.18
N TYR A 244 -7.49 -12.10 10.60
CA TYR A 244 -7.25 -10.82 11.28
C TYR A 244 -7.34 -9.59 10.34
N TYR A 245 -7.66 -9.79 9.05
CA TYR A 245 -8.01 -8.73 8.11
C TYR A 245 -9.54 -8.57 7.92
N LEU A 246 -10.40 -9.41 8.54
CA LEU A 246 -11.85 -9.45 8.29
C LEU A 246 -12.66 -8.22 8.75
N GLN A 247 -12.03 -7.19 9.34
CA GLN A 247 -12.67 -5.90 9.61
C GLN A 247 -12.22 -4.77 8.66
N ARG A 248 -11.22 -4.99 7.80
CA ARG A 248 -10.67 -3.95 6.92
C ARG A 248 -10.40 -4.45 5.52
N SER A 249 -10.74 -3.63 4.54
CA SER A 249 -10.44 -3.89 3.13
C SER A 249 -9.06 -3.32 2.74
N GLN A 250 -8.91 -2.95 1.48
CA GLN A 250 -7.80 -2.22 0.88
C GLN A 250 -8.34 -1.38 -0.30
N PRO A 251 -7.54 -0.53 -0.96
CA PRO A 251 -8.01 0.25 -2.12
C PRO A 251 -8.75 -0.64 -3.16
N PRO A 252 -9.99 -0.31 -3.56
CA PRO A 252 -10.87 -1.28 -4.20
C PRO A 252 -10.68 -1.40 -5.71
N PHE A 253 -9.78 -2.29 -6.13
CA PHE A 253 -9.40 -2.49 -7.53
C PHE A 253 -10.05 -3.70 -8.23
N LEU A 254 -10.97 -4.45 -7.60
CA LEU A 254 -11.56 -5.65 -8.23
C LEU A 254 -12.23 -5.35 -9.58
N SER A 255 -13.01 -4.27 -9.67
CA SER A 255 -13.62 -3.83 -10.93
C SER A 255 -12.56 -3.54 -11.99
N ALA A 256 -11.45 -2.89 -11.61
CA ALA A 256 -10.34 -2.62 -12.52
C ALA A 256 -9.66 -3.91 -13.00
N MET A 257 -9.46 -4.90 -12.12
CA MET A 257 -8.91 -6.21 -12.50
C MET A 257 -9.83 -6.93 -13.50
N ALA A 258 -11.14 -6.94 -13.25
CA ALA A 258 -12.12 -7.54 -14.14
C ALA A 258 -12.18 -6.83 -15.50
N TYR A 259 -12.08 -5.50 -15.51
CA TYR A 259 -11.99 -4.69 -16.73
C TYR A 259 -10.76 -5.05 -17.56
N GLU A 260 -9.57 -5.04 -16.95
CA GLU A 260 -8.31 -5.36 -17.66
C GLU A 260 -8.34 -6.78 -18.24
N TYR A 261 -8.86 -7.76 -17.51
CA TYR A 261 -9.02 -9.12 -18.00
C TYR A 261 -10.02 -9.20 -19.17
N PHE A 262 -11.21 -8.59 -19.02
CA PHE A 262 -12.25 -8.63 -20.04
C PHE A 262 -11.82 -7.93 -21.34
N GLU A 263 -11.12 -6.80 -21.25
CA GLU A 263 -10.63 -6.10 -22.44
C GLU A 263 -9.65 -6.94 -23.28
N ARG A 264 -8.87 -7.80 -22.62
CA ARG A 264 -7.89 -8.67 -23.29
C ARG A 264 -8.48 -9.95 -23.84
N THR A 265 -9.52 -10.49 -23.19
CA THR A 265 -10.05 -11.82 -23.50
C THR A 265 -11.40 -11.81 -24.20
N ARG A 266 -12.21 -10.77 -23.98
CA ARG A 266 -13.63 -10.71 -24.38
C ARG A 266 -14.41 -11.93 -23.89
N ASP A 267 -14.04 -12.48 -22.73
CA ASP A 267 -14.72 -13.60 -22.08
C ASP A 267 -16.06 -13.12 -21.49
N PHE A 268 -17.13 -13.27 -22.27
CA PHE A 268 -18.48 -12.86 -21.85
C PHE A 268 -19.05 -13.74 -20.74
N ASP A 269 -18.68 -15.02 -20.67
CA ASP A 269 -19.13 -15.89 -19.58
C ASP A 269 -18.56 -15.41 -18.25
N PHE A 270 -17.27 -15.06 -18.21
CA PHE A 270 -16.66 -14.38 -17.07
C PHE A 270 -17.35 -13.04 -16.75
N LEU A 271 -17.64 -12.22 -17.76
CA LEU A 271 -18.31 -10.93 -17.56
C LEU A 271 -19.65 -11.12 -16.85
N TYR A 272 -20.46 -12.09 -17.29
CA TYR A 272 -21.75 -12.37 -16.67
C TYR A 272 -21.61 -12.90 -15.24
N SER A 273 -20.60 -13.73 -14.96
CA SER A 273 -20.39 -14.27 -13.62
C SER A 273 -19.85 -13.24 -12.62
N ILE A 274 -18.98 -12.32 -13.07
CA ILE A 274 -18.29 -11.38 -12.17
C ILE A 274 -19.15 -10.15 -11.83
N LEU A 275 -20.02 -9.70 -12.72
CA LEU A 275 -20.80 -8.46 -12.55
C LEU A 275 -21.56 -8.36 -11.21
N PRO A 276 -22.32 -9.39 -10.77
CA PRO A 276 -23.00 -9.34 -9.47
C PRO A 276 -22.03 -9.14 -8.30
N VAL A 277 -20.85 -9.74 -8.37
CA VAL A 277 -19.81 -9.64 -7.35
C VAL A 277 -19.25 -8.22 -7.29
N LEU A 278 -18.98 -7.60 -8.43
CA LEU A 278 -18.50 -6.21 -8.49
C LEU A 278 -19.52 -5.23 -7.88
N VAL A 279 -20.82 -5.44 -8.14
CA VAL A 279 -21.90 -4.63 -7.53
C VAL A 279 -21.97 -4.84 -6.03
N LYS A 280 -21.79 -6.07 -5.55
CA LYS A 280 -21.80 -6.41 -4.12
C LYS A 280 -20.68 -5.68 -3.38
N GLU A 281 -19.46 -5.72 -3.89
CA GLU A 281 -18.33 -5.00 -3.29
C GLU A 281 -18.52 -3.48 -3.36
N PHE A 282 -18.95 -2.95 -4.51
CA PHE A 282 -19.23 -1.51 -4.64
C PHE A 282 -20.25 -1.04 -3.60
N SER A 283 -21.30 -1.85 -3.37
CA SER A 283 -22.32 -1.59 -2.35
C SER A 283 -21.75 -1.63 -0.93
N PHE A 284 -20.78 -2.50 -0.63
CA PHE A 284 -20.09 -2.47 0.66
C PHE A 284 -19.45 -1.10 0.94
N TRP A 285 -18.71 -0.55 -0.04
CA TRP A 285 -18.09 0.78 0.12
C TRP A 285 -19.13 1.88 0.28
N GLN A 286 -20.22 1.85 -0.50
CA GLN A 286 -21.29 2.83 -0.37
C GLN A 286 -21.99 2.78 0.99
N ASN A 287 -22.19 1.59 1.55
CA ASN A 287 -22.94 1.43 2.79
C ASN A 287 -22.08 1.63 4.04
N ASN A 288 -20.79 1.30 3.97
CA ASN A 288 -19.92 1.22 5.16
C ASN A 288 -18.79 2.24 5.19
N ARG A 289 -18.52 2.94 4.08
CA ARG A 289 -17.34 3.81 3.94
C ARG A 289 -17.66 5.20 3.40
N THR A 290 -18.92 5.64 3.45
CA THR A 290 -19.31 6.99 3.02
C THR A 290 -19.73 7.89 4.17
N ILE A 291 -19.48 9.20 4.03
CA ILE A 291 -20.08 10.26 4.83
C ILE A 291 -20.58 11.39 3.93
N GLU A 292 -21.37 12.30 4.49
CA GLU A 292 -21.76 13.55 3.84
C GLU A 292 -20.87 14.72 4.30
N VAL A 293 -20.40 15.53 3.35
CA VAL A 293 -19.59 16.73 3.58
C VAL A 293 -20.13 17.91 2.80
N THR A 294 -19.92 19.13 3.31
CA THR A 294 -20.26 20.36 2.60
C THR A 294 -19.10 20.79 1.70
N GLY A 295 -19.33 20.84 0.39
CA GLY A 295 -18.34 21.33 -0.58
C GLY A 295 -18.23 22.85 -0.62
N GLN A 296 -17.24 23.35 -1.35
CA GLN A 296 -16.93 24.78 -1.50
C GLN A 296 -18.09 25.61 -2.08
N ASN A 297 -19.06 24.98 -2.76
CA ASN A 297 -20.27 25.62 -3.29
C ASN A 297 -21.48 25.55 -2.34
N ASN A 298 -21.27 25.24 -1.05
CA ASN A 298 -22.31 25.06 -0.03
C ASN A 298 -23.33 23.95 -0.32
N GLN A 299 -23.01 23.02 -1.23
CA GLN A 299 -23.81 21.82 -1.46
C GLN A 299 -23.25 20.64 -0.67
N THR A 300 -24.11 19.67 -0.36
CA THR A 300 -23.72 18.46 0.36
C THR A 300 -23.37 17.36 -0.64
N TYR A 301 -22.24 16.71 -0.44
CA TYR A 301 -21.75 15.61 -1.26
C TYR A 301 -21.44 14.40 -0.40
N LYS A 302 -21.68 13.21 -0.95
CA LYS A 302 -21.17 11.97 -0.37
C LYS A 302 -19.73 11.74 -0.81
N VAL A 303 -18.87 11.40 0.14
CA VAL A 303 -17.46 11.08 -0.08
C VAL A 303 -17.09 9.79 0.65
N PHE A 304 -16.07 9.10 0.16
CA PHE A 304 -15.57 7.85 0.74
C PHE A 304 -14.37 8.10 1.67
N LEU A 305 -14.29 7.32 2.76
CA LEU A 305 -13.19 7.33 3.73
C LEU A 305 -12.72 5.89 3.99
N TYR A 306 -11.42 5.70 4.24
CA TYR A 306 -10.95 4.50 4.92
C TYR A 306 -11.31 4.61 6.40
N ARG A 307 -12.12 3.67 6.88
CA ARG A 307 -12.76 3.74 8.20
C ARG A 307 -13.20 2.34 8.65
N THR A 308 -12.22 1.50 8.95
CA THR A 308 -12.49 0.17 9.54
C THR A 308 -13.08 0.32 10.93
N ASN A 309 -13.90 -0.63 11.38
CA ASN A 309 -14.54 -0.56 12.69
C ASN A 309 -13.63 -0.99 13.84
N SER A 310 -12.53 -1.70 13.56
CA SER A 310 -11.62 -2.19 14.60
C SER A 310 -11.10 -1.04 15.45
N ASN A 311 -11.09 -1.20 16.77
CA ASN A 311 -10.62 -0.19 17.73
C ASN A 311 -9.72 -0.81 18.80
N VAL A 312 -9.00 -1.87 18.42
CA VAL A 312 -8.04 -2.62 19.24
C VAL A 312 -6.73 -2.81 18.46
N PRO A 313 -5.61 -3.20 19.10
CA PRO A 313 -4.35 -3.47 18.42
C PRO A 313 -4.50 -4.46 17.26
N ARG A 314 -3.83 -4.20 16.14
CA ARG A 314 -3.78 -5.10 14.98
C ARG A 314 -3.01 -6.36 15.36
N PRO A 315 -3.53 -7.59 15.17
CA PRO A 315 -2.82 -8.80 15.58
C PRO A 315 -1.45 -8.99 14.90
N GLU A 316 -1.31 -8.57 13.65
CA GLU A 316 -0.07 -8.69 12.89
C GLU A 316 1.02 -7.67 13.26
N SER A 317 0.64 -6.64 14.04
CA SER A 317 1.53 -5.59 14.56
C SER A 317 1.21 -5.29 16.02
N TYR A 318 0.80 -6.33 16.78
CA TYR A 318 0.17 -6.17 18.10
C TYR A 318 1.10 -5.51 19.10
N ARG A 319 2.37 -5.93 19.12
CA ARG A 319 3.38 -5.35 19.99
C ARG A 319 3.67 -3.89 19.61
N GLU A 320 3.84 -3.62 18.33
CA GLU A 320 4.14 -2.30 17.79
C GLU A 320 3.03 -1.30 18.15
N ASP A 321 1.77 -1.71 17.97
CA ASP A 321 0.59 -0.93 18.32
C ASP A 321 0.52 -0.65 19.83
N LEU A 322 0.84 -1.63 20.68
CA LEU A 322 0.91 -1.42 22.14
C LEU A 322 2.03 -0.46 22.55
N VAL A 323 3.20 -0.55 21.91
CA VAL A 323 4.33 0.36 22.18
C VAL A 323 3.92 1.79 21.84
N ALA A 324 3.35 2.02 20.65
CA ALA A 324 2.87 3.34 20.23
C ALA A 324 1.75 3.87 21.16
N ALA A 325 0.80 3.00 21.52
CA ALA A 325 -0.31 3.36 22.39
C ALA A 325 0.09 3.59 23.86
N SER A 326 1.22 3.09 24.33
CA SER A 326 1.67 3.28 25.72
C SER A 326 1.95 4.75 26.07
N ALA A 327 2.23 5.58 25.06
CA ALA A 327 2.41 7.03 25.20
C ALA A 327 1.08 7.79 25.31
N LEU A 328 -0.06 7.10 25.12
CA LEU A 328 -1.39 7.69 25.08
C LEU A 328 -2.20 7.43 26.37
N PRO A 329 -3.05 8.39 26.78
CA PRO A 329 -4.10 8.14 27.77
C PRO A 329 -5.04 7.01 27.36
N ASP A 330 -5.57 6.25 28.33
CA ASP A 330 -6.40 5.06 28.07
C ASP A 330 -7.66 5.37 27.24
N ASP A 331 -8.24 6.55 27.37
CA ASP A 331 -9.42 7.02 26.62
C ASP A 331 -9.10 7.40 25.16
N ALA A 332 -7.84 7.71 24.84
CA ALA A 332 -7.39 8.03 23.49
C ALA A 332 -7.01 6.78 22.66
N LYS A 333 -6.68 5.66 23.32
CA LYS A 333 -6.23 4.43 22.66
C LYS A 333 -7.23 3.83 21.66
N PRO A 334 -8.55 3.76 21.94
CA PRO A 334 -9.51 3.19 20.98
C PRO A 334 -9.52 3.93 19.65
N LEU A 335 -9.50 5.27 19.69
CA LEU A 335 -9.47 6.10 18.49
C LEU A 335 -8.12 5.98 17.76
N PHE A 336 -7.01 5.87 18.50
CA PHE A 336 -5.70 5.59 17.92
C PHE A 336 -5.69 4.27 17.14
N TYR A 337 -6.19 3.17 17.74
CA TYR A 337 -6.29 1.87 17.08
C TYR A 337 -7.20 1.90 15.85
N HIS A 338 -8.30 2.66 15.92
CA HIS A 338 -9.20 2.87 14.79
C HIS A 338 -8.52 3.56 13.60
N ASN A 339 -7.69 4.57 13.89
CA ASN A 339 -6.95 5.32 12.87
C ASN A 339 -5.81 4.51 12.24
N ILE A 340 -5.03 3.75 13.02
CA ILE A 340 -3.95 2.92 12.46
C ILE A 340 -4.50 1.76 11.62
N ALA A 341 -5.59 1.12 12.07
CA ALA A 341 -6.23 0.06 11.30
C ALA A 341 -6.84 0.61 10.00
N SER A 342 -7.34 1.85 10.01
CA SER A 342 -7.84 2.53 8.81
C SER A 342 -6.70 2.98 7.89
N ALA A 343 -5.53 3.32 8.41
CA ALA A 343 -4.35 3.58 7.58
C ALA A 343 -3.87 2.30 6.89
N ALA A 344 -3.93 1.14 7.56
CA ALA A 344 -3.70 -0.14 6.91
C ALA A 344 -4.77 -0.45 5.84
N GLU A 345 -6.04 -0.10 6.05
CA GLU A 345 -7.08 -0.18 5.01
C GLU A 345 -6.78 0.73 3.81
N SER A 346 -6.05 1.83 4.00
CA SER A 346 -5.66 2.71 2.90
C SER A 346 -4.53 2.17 2.02
N GLY A 347 -3.80 1.17 2.52
CA GLY A 347 -2.53 0.71 1.95
C GLY A 347 -1.33 1.61 2.23
N TRP A 348 -1.52 2.75 2.92
CA TRP A 348 -0.47 3.72 3.28
C TRP A 348 -0.15 3.69 4.78
N ASP A 349 0.16 2.52 5.33
CA ASP A 349 0.57 2.29 6.71
C ASP A 349 2.10 2.31 6.87
N PHE A 350 2.74 3.36 7.38
CA PHE A 350 2.19 4.67 7.70
C PHE A 350 2.81 5.77 6.84
N SER A 351 2.23 6.96 6.97
CA SER A 351 2.59 8.18 6.26
C SER A 351 2.19 9.39 7.08
N THR A 352 2.99 10.46 7.02
CA THR A 352 2.64 11.79 7.52
C THR A 352 1.38 12.37 6.88
N ARG A 353 0.92 11.80 5.75
CA ARG A 353 -0.41 12.03 5.17
C ARG A 353 -1.53 11.98 6.20
N TRP A 354 -1.45 11.02 7.11
CA TRP A 354 -2.49 10.74 8.10
C TRP A 354 -2.25 11.43 9.45
N PHE A 355 -1.12 12.12 9.64
CA PHE A 355 -0.75 12.68 10.94
C PHE A 355 -1.17 14.14 11.02
N ALA A 356 -1.88 14.50 12.08
CA ALA A 356 -2.35 15.88 12.29
C ALA A 356 -1.18 16.87 12.44
N ASP A 357 -0.07 16.43 13.04
CA ASP A 357 1.15 17.23 13.26
C ASP A 357 2.22 17.02 12.17
N LYS A 358 1.96 16.14 11.19
CA LYS A 358 2.90 15.75 10.13
C LYS A 358 4.21 15.14 10.62
N THR A 359 4.24 14.62 11.85
CA THR A 359 5.46 14.03 12.43
C THR A 359 5.22 12.76 13.23
N SER A 360 4.15 12.69 14.02
CA SER A 360 4.02 11.67 15.06
C SER A 360 2.89 10.69 14.78
N LEU A 361 3.19 9.39 14.77
CA LEU A 361 2.18 8.33 14.63
C LEU A 361 1.07 8.43 15.69
N THR A 362 1.39 8.87 16.91
CA THR A 362 0.40 9.07 17.99
C THR A 362 -0.63 10.16 17.71
N LYS A 363 -0.43 10.99 16.66
CA LYS A 363 -1.34 12.03 16.17
C LYS A 363 -2.04 11.63 14.87
N ILE A 364 -2.08 10.34 14.56
CA ILE A 364 -2.79 9.81 13.40
C ILE A 364 -4.30 10.06 13.48
N GLU A 365 -4.90 10.52 12.38
CA GLU A 365 -6.30 10.91 12.26
C GLU A 365 -6.95 10.42 10.94
N THR A 366 -6.51 9.27 10.43
CA THR A 366 -6.97 8.68 9.17
C THR A 366 -8.49 8.70 8.97
N THR A 367 -9.27 8.39 10.01
CA THR A 367 -10.74 8.31 9.92
C THR A 367 -11.44 9.65 9.80
N SER A 368 -10.68 10.75 9.96
CA SER A 368 -11.13 12.12 9.76
C SER A 368 -10.75 12.65 8.37
N ILE A 369 -10.09 11.84 7.54
CA ILE A 369 -9.59 12.26 6.23
C ILE A 369 -10.36 11.52 5.13
N ALA A 370 -11.06 12.26 4.29
CA ALA A 370 -11.54 11.80 3.00
C ALA A 370 -10.37 11.87 2.00
N PRO A 371 -9.84 10.72 1.54
CA PRO A 371 -8.62 10.74 0.76
C PRO A 371 -8.94 10.74 -0.75
N ILE A 372 -8.19 11.53 -1.52
CA ILE A 372 -8.47 11.75 -2.94
C ILE A 372 -8.33 10.48 -3.77
N ASP A 373 -7.39 9.60 -3.43
CA ASP A 373 -7.17 8.33 -4.10
C ASP A 373 -8.37 7.40 -3.99
N LEU A 374 -8.92 7.17 -2.78
CA LEU A 374 -10.12 6.33 -2.62
C LEU A 374 -11.29 6.88 -3.43
N ASN A 375 -11.53 8.20 -3.36
CA ASN A 375 -12.64 8.82 -4.07
C ASN A 375 -12.45 8.77 -5.60
N ALA A 376 -11.21 8.88 -6.09
CA ALA A 376 -10.89 8.67 -7.49
C ALA A 376 -11.08 7.21 -7.94
N ILE A 377 -10.66 6.23 -7.14
CA ILE A 377 -10.85 4.80 -7.41
C ILE A 377 -12.35 4.46 -7.44
N MET A 378 -13.14 4.97 -6.50
CA MET A 378 -14.59 4.74 -6.48
C MET A 378 -15.29 5.37 -7.68
N CYS A 379 -14.86 6.57 -8.10
CA CYS A 379 -15.33 7.17 -9.34
C CYS A 379 -14.97 6.32 -10.57
N TRP A 380 -13.76 5.76 -10.61
CA TRP A 380 -13.33 4.89 -11.70
C TRP A 380 -14.11 3.56 -11.71
N ASN A 381 -14.42 3.01 -10.53
CA ASN A 381 -15.28 1.84 -10.40
C ASN A 381 -16.69 2.10 -10.94
N MET A 382 -17.26 3.30 -10.74
CA MET A 382 -18.53 3.67 -11.36
C MET A 382 -18.42 3.66 -12.89
N ASP A 383 -17.32 4.15 -13.45
CA ASP A 383 -17.09 4.14 -14.90
C ASP A 383 -16.95 2.72 -15.46
N ILE A 384 -16.16 1.90 -14.78
CA ILE A 384 -15.97 0.50 -15.16
C ILE A 384 -17.30 -0.26 -15.12
N LEU A 385 -18.10 -0.06 -14.07
CA LEU A 385 -19.41 -0.71 -13.97
C LEU A 385 -20.36 -0.23 -15.08
N GLU A 386 -20.38 1.07 -15.40
CA GLU A 386 -21.13 1.61 -16.56
C GLU A 386 -20.77 0.85 -17.84
N TYR A 387 -19.47 0.71 -18.08
CA TYR A 387 -18.91 0.07 -19.27
C TYR A 387 -19.23 -1.43 -19.31
N LEU A 388 -18.94 -2.16 -18.25
CA LEU A 388 -19.14 -3.61 -18.19
C LEU A 388 -20.63 -3.99 -18.29
N PHE A 389 -21.53 -3.22 -17.67
CA PHE A 389 -22.96 -3.43 -17.84
C PHE A 389 -23.43 -3.15 -19.27
N LYS A 390 -22.88 -2.12 -19.93
CA LYS A 390 -23.14 -1.84 -21.34
C LYS A 390 -22.69 -3.01 -22.22
N MET A 391 -21.50 -3.55 -21.97
CA MET A 391 -20.96 -4.71 -22.70
C MET A 391 -21.80 -5.97 -22.48
N SER A 392 -22.38 -6.15 -21.29
CA SER A 392 -23.30 -7.26 -21.00
C SER A 392 -24.68 -7.12 -21.64
N GLY A 393 -25.02 -5.96 -22.23
CA GLY A 393 -26.34 -5.63 -22.77
C GLY A 393 -27.34 -5.08 -21.73
N ASN A 394 -26.94 -4.93 -20.47
CA ASN A 394 -27.77 -4.33 -19.42
C ASN A 394 -27.64 -2.80 -19.41
N PHE A 395 -28.28 -2.15 -20.38
CA PHE A 395 -28.24 -0.69 -20.53
C PHE A 395 -28.91 0.08 -19.38
N THR A 396 -29.78 -0.57 -18.59
CA THR A 396 -30.43 0.07 -17.44
C THR A 396 -29.44 0.26 -16.29
N GLU A 397 -28.73 -0.80 -15.89
CA GLU A 397 -27.68 -0.68 -14.87
C GLU A 397 -26.52 0.20 -15.36
N SER A 398 -26.15 0.09 -16.64
CA SER A 398 -25.15 0.98 -17.24
C SER A 398 -25.49 2.46 -17.05
N ARG A 399 -26.73 2.89 -17.38
CA ARG A 399 -27.18 4.27 -17.16
C ARG A 399 -27.14 4.69 -15.69
N LYS A 400 -27.48 3.81 -14.76
CA LYS A 400 -27.42 4.08 -13.31
C LYS A 400 -26.00 4.44 -12.88
N TYR A 401 -25.00 3.66 -13.29
CA TYR A 401 -23.60 3.94 -12.94
C TYR A 401 -23.04 5.16 -13.67
N ARG A 402 -23.46 5.42 -14.91
CA ARG A 402 -23.16 6.66 -15.62
C ARG A 402 -23.65 7.89 -14.85
N ASP A 403 -24.91 7.87 -14.42
CA ASP A 403 -25.53 9.00 -13.72
C ASP A 403 -24.89 9.20 -12.34
N MET A 404 -24.62 8.10 -11.62
CA MET A 404 -23.87 8.11 -10.36
C MET A 404 -22.47 8.72 -10.51
N ARG A 405 -21.70 8.33 -11.54
CA ARG A 405 -20.40 8.93 -11.84
C ARG A 405 -20.56 10.42 -12.13
N GLY A 406 -21.54 10.80 -12.93
CA GLY A 406 -21.81 12.20 -13.29
C GLY A 406 -22.06 13.09 -12.07
N GLU A 407 -22.83 12.61 -11.11
CA GLU A 407 -23.06 13.28 -9.82
C GLU A 407 -21.78 13.32 -8.97
N PHE A 408 -21.06 12.20 -8.90
CA PHE A 408 -19.88 12.08 -8.05
C PHE A 408 -18.69 12.95 -8.51
N LEU A 409 -18.59 13.26 -9.81
CA LEU A 409 -17.61 14.22 -10.33
C LEU A 409 -17.73 15.61 -9.69
N TYR A 410 -18.92 16.01 -9.22
CA TYR A 410 -19.08 17.26 -8.48
C TYR A 410 -18.43 17.20 -7.09
N ALA A 411 -18.45 16.04 -6.42
CA ALA A 411 -17.71 15.87 -5.17
C ALA A 411 -16.21 16.06 -5.40
N LEU A 412 -15.63 15.43 -6.43
CA LEU A 412 -14.22 15.62 -6.82
C LEU A 412 -13.89 17.08 -7.15
N GLN A 413 -14.82 17.82 -7.76
CA GLN A 413 -14.63 19.21 -8.14
C GLN A 413 -14.79 20.20 -6.97
N TYR A 414 -15.74 20.00 -6.06
CA TYR A 414 -16.08 20.98 -5.03
C TYR A 414 -15.59 20.63 -3.63
N VAL A 415 -15.19 19.39 -3.37
CA VAL A 415 -14.58 18.98 -2.10
C VAL A 415 -13.05 18.94 -2.25
N PHE A 416 -12.55 18.22 -3.25
CA PHE A 416 -11.13 17.87 -3.34
C PHE A 416 -10.30 18.80 -4.24
N TYR A 417 -10.88 19.36 -5.31
CA TYR A 417 -10.12 20.19 -6.23
C TYR A 417 -9.94 21.61 -5.69
N ASN A 418 -8.70 22.10 -5.71
CA ASN A 418 -8.36 23.49 -5.42
C ASN A 418 -8.10 24.22 -6.74
N ILE A 419 -8.96 25.17 -7.10
CA ILE A 419 -8.88 25.85 -8.40
C ILE A 419 -7.66 26.78 -8.52
N THR A 420 -7.23 27.38 -7.41
CA THR A 420 -6.10 28.31 -7.36
C THR A 420 -4.78 27.56 -7.54
N VAL A 421 -4.64 26.42 -6.87
CA VAL A 421 -3.44 25.58 -6.96
C VAL A 421 -3.46 24.72 -8.24
N GLY A 422 -4.65 24.37 -8.73
CA GLY A 422 -4.81 23.52 -9.92
C GLY A 422 -4.62 22.03 -9.64
N ALA A 423 -4.83 21.60 -8.40
CA ALA A 423 -4.65 20.21 -7.97
C ALA A 423 -5.77 19.68 -7.08
N TRP A 424 -5.88 18.36 -6.96
CA TRP A 424 -6.74 17.70 -5.99
C TRP A 424 -5.98 17.38 -4.72
N PHE A 425 -6.66 17.45 -3.58
CA PHE A 425 -6.09 17.22 -2.26
C PHE A 425 -7.05 16.41 -1.39
N ASP A 426 -6.49 15.70 -0.41
CA ASP A 426 -7.30 15.09 0.65
C ASP A 426 -8.09 16.17 1.41
N TYR A 427 -9.22 15.78 2.00
CA TYR A 427 -10.10 16.67 2.74
C TYR A 427 -10.30 16.17 4.16
N ASN A 428 -9.91 16.95 5.16
CA ASN A 428 -10.16 16.64 6.56
C ASN A 428 -11.57 17.10 6.93
N VAL A 429 -12.43 16.14 7.29
CA VAL A 429 -13.88 16.32 7.46
C VAL A 429 -14.24 17.02 8.78
N GLU A 430 -13.36 16.90 9.79
CA GLU A 430 -13.52 17.53 11.09
C GLU A 430 -13.15 19.03 11.03
N THR A 431 -11.98 19.32 10.47
CA THR A 431 -11.51 20.72 10.30
C THR A 431 -12.16 21.43 9.12
N ARG A 432 -12.81 20.67 8.22
CA ARG A 432 -13.45 21.12 6.97
C ARG A 432 -12.47 21.82 6.02
N ARG A 433 -11.24 21.33 5.95
CA ARG A 433 -10.15 21.91 5.16
C ARG A 433 -9.47 20.88 4.28
N GLN A 434 -8.99 21.35 3.12
CA GLN A 434 -8.10 20.57 2.26
C GLN A 434 -6.71 20.47 2.89
N ILE A 435 -6.09 19.29 2.79
CA ILE A 435 -4.70 19.05 3.19
C ILE A 435 -3.82 19.30 1.95
N VAL A 436 -3.23 20.49 1.87
CA VAL A 436 -2.55 20.98 0.65
C VAL A 436 -1.08 20.55 0.52
N ASP A 437 -0.62 19.62 1.36
CA ASP A 437 0.70 19.00 1.25
C ASP A 437 0.77 18.09 0.02
N PHE A 438 1.97 17.94 -0.55
CA PHE A 438 2.16 17.01 -1.66
C PHE A 438 2.19 15.56 -1.18
N PHE A 439 1.23 14.79 -1.68
CA PHE A 439 1.29 13.32 -1.74
C PHE A 439 1.04 12.89 -3.18
N SER A 440 1.69 11.82 -3.63
CA SER A 440 1.52 11.31 -5.00
C SER A 440 0.06 10.92 -5.36
N SER A 441 -0.81 10.76 -4.36
CA SER A 441 -2.24 10.53 -4.51
C SER A 441 -2.97 11.63 -5.31
N ILE A 442 -2.42 12.85 -5.41
CA ILE A 442 -3.01 13.95 -6.20
C ILE A 442 -3.22 13.60 -7.67
N ALA A 443 -2.48 12.62 -8.20
CA ALA A 443 -2.56 12.20 -9.60
C ALA A 443 -3.57 11.06 -9.85
N VAL A 444 -4.11 10.41 -8.81
CA VAL A 444 -5.06 9.29 -8.99
C VAL A 444 -6.36 9.69 -9.71
N PRO A 445 -6.90 10.91 -9.55
CA PRO A 445 -8.02 11.37 -10.40
C PRO A 445 -7.70 11.35 -11.90
N LEU A 446 -6.44 11.55 -12.30
CA LEU A 446 -6.04 11.41 -13.70
C LEU A 446 -6.02 9.94 -14.14
N PHE A 447 -5.50 9.07 -13.28
CA PHE A 447 -5.40 7.63 -13.54
C PHE A 447 -6.76 6.97 -13.83
N GLY A 448 -7.78 7.34 -13.05
CA GLY A 448 -9.17 6.89 -13.21
C GLY A 448 -10.02 7.75 -14.16
N GLU A 449 -9.42 8.72 -14.85
CA GLU A 449 -10.12 9.69 -15.71
C GLU A 449 -11.33 10.36 -15.02
N CYS A 450 -11.17 10.63 -13.72
CA CYS A 450 -12.20 11.12 -12.82
C CYS A 450 -12.26 12.65 -12.79
N TYR A 451 -12.41 13.21 -13.98
CA TYR A 451 -12.58 14.62 -14.24
C TYR A 451 -13.33 14.82 -15.56
N GLN A 452 -13.82 16.03 -15.82
CA GLN A 452 -14.47 16.32 -17.10
C GLN A 452 -13.44 16.20 -18.24
N LEU A 453 -13.60 15.19 -19.10
CA LEU A 453 -12.62 14.81 -20.15
C LEU A 453 -12.29 15.94 -21.14
N LEU A 454 -13.24 16.86 -21.39
CA LEU A 454 -13.00 18.03 -22.24
C LEU A 454 -12.06 19.08 -21.60
N ASN A 455 -11.68 18.88 -20.33
CA ASN A 455 -10.75 19.76 -19.62
C ASN A 455 -9.30 19.28 -19.80
N MET A 456 -8.75 19.54 -20.99
CA MET A 456 -7.36 19.23 -21.37
C MET A 456 -6.32 19.93 -20.49
N ALA A 457 -6.72 20.97 -19.75
CA ALA A 457 -5.84 21.73 -18.88
C ALA A 457 -5.59 21.05 -17.53
N LYS A 458 -6.47 20.17 -17.04
CA LYS A 458 -6.29 19.52 -15.72
C LYS A 458 -5.03 18.64 -15.64
N PRO A 459 -4.75 17.73 -16.60
CA PRO A 459 -3.50 16.97 -16.62
C PRO A 459 -2.26 17.87 -16.60
N GLN A 460 -2.28 18.94 -17.40
CA GLN A 460 -1.19 19.92 -17.45
C GLN A 460 -1.00 20.68 -16.14
N ARG A 461 -2.08 21.17 -15.51
CA ARG A 461 -2.01 21.88 -14.22
C ARG A 461 -1.46 21.01 -13.10
N ILE A 462 -1.86 19.74 -13.03
CA ILE A 462 -1.31 18.77 -12.06
C ILE A 462 0.17 18.57 -12.30
N TYR A 463 0.57 18.35 -13.56
CA TYR A 463 1.97 18.19 -13.92
C TYR A 463 2.79 19.44 -13.57
N GLU A 464 2.30 20.64 -13.88
CA GLU A 464 2.94 21.91 -13.56
C GLU A 464 3.07 22.13 -12.05
N PHE A 465 2.03 21.79 -11.27
CA PHE A 465 2.08 21.81 -9.82
C PHE A 465 3.14 20.84 -9.28
N MET A 466 3.12 19.58 -9.72
CA MET A 466 4.12 18.56 -9.34
C MET A 466 5.54 19.01 -9.68
N LYS A 467 5.73 19.58 -10.88
CA LYS A 467 7.00 20.13 -11.34
C LYS A 467 7.46 21.29 -10.45
N ALA A 468 6.56 22.22 -10.11
CA ALA A 468 6.86 23.35 -9.23
C ALA A 468 7.23 22.90 -7.80
N MET A 469 6.67 21.79 -7.33
CA MET A 469 7.04 21.17 -6.05
C MET A 469 8.38 20.41 -6.10
N GLY A 470 9.01 20.27 -7.26
CA GLY A 470 10.31 19.60 -7.42
C GLY A 470 10.25 18.07 -7.39
N VAL A 471 9.06 17.46 -7.47
CA VAL A 471 8.90 15.99 -7.33
C VAL A 471 9.50 15.20 -8.49
N PHE A 472 9.77 15.88 -9.62
CA PHE A 472 10.42 15.31 -10.79
C PHE A 472 11.94 15.52 -10.81
N GLU A 473 12.55 16.08 -9.77
CA GLU A 473 14.01 16.29 -9.72
C GLU A 473 14.77 14.99 -9.39
N TYR A 474 14.08 14.03 -8.78
CA TYR A 474 14.69 12.77 -8.34
C TYR A 474 14.85 11.78 -9.51
N PRO A 475 16.04 11.19 -9.73
CA PRO A 475 16.30 10.29 -10.86
C PRO A 475 15.72 8.89 -10.69
N GLY A 476 15.37 8.49 -9.46
CA GLY A 476 14.80 7.18 -9.16
C GLY A 476 13.28 7.11 -9.29
N GLY A 477 12.58 8.23 -9.52
CA GLY A 477 11.11 8.27 -9.61
C GLY A 477 10.50 9.49 -8.94
N VAL A 478 9.19 9.44 -8.72
CA VAL A 478 8.44 10.39 -7.89
C VAL A 478 8.29 9.80 -6.49
N PRO A 479 8.63 10.55 -5.41
CA PRO A 479 8.45 10.08 -4.05
C PRO A 479 6.98 10.06 -3.64
N ALA A 480 6.64 9.28 -2.61
CA ALA A 480 5.28 9.21 -2.06
C ALA A 480 4.82 10.57 -1.49
N SER A 481 5.73 11.30 -0.85
CA SER A 481 5.55 12.66 -0.31
C SER A 481 6.86 13.47 -0.42
N LEU A 482 6.85 14.72 0.07
CA LEU A 482 8.06 15.54 0.25
C LEU A 482 8.45 15.73 1.73
N ALA A 483 7.91 14.92 2.64
CA ALA A 483 8.16 15.01 4.07
C ALA A 483 9.55 14.44 4.44
N LYS A 484 10.61 15.25 4.28
CA LYS A 484 12.02 14.82 4.48
C LYS A 484 12.39 14.43 5.92
N ASN A 485 11.61 14.87 6.90
CA ASN A 485 11.83 14.56 8.31
C ASN A 485 11.02 13.33 8.78
N SER A 486 10.27 12.70 7.88
CA SER A 486 9.53 11.48 8.19
C SER A 486 10.47 10.27 8.21
N HIS A 487 10.14 9.30 9.05
CA HIS A 487 10.75 7.97 9.04
C HIS A 487 9.75 6.89 8.58
N GLU A 488 8.57 7.32 8.14
CA GLU A 488 7.51 6.44 7.68
C GLU A 488 7.77 5.96 6.25
N GLN A 489 7.26 4.77 5.94
CA GLN A 489 7.57 4.13 4.67
C GLN A 489 6.85 4.74 3.45
N TRP A 490 5.67 5.32 3.65
CA TRP A 490 4.92 6.01 2.60
C TRP A 490 5.21 7.53 2.60
N ASP A 491 6.47 7.88 2.82
CA ASP A 491 6.99 9.24 2.75
C ASP A 491 8.34 9.30 2.01
N PHE A 492 8.85 10.52 1.80
CA PHE A 492 10.19 10.75 1.27
C PHE A 492 11.27 9.98 2.08
N PRO A 493 12.26 9.33 1.44
CA PRO A 493 12.57 9.33 0.01
C PRO A 493 11.95 8.18 -0.78
N ASN A 494 10.97 7.47 -0.23
CA ASN A 494 10.47 6.26 -0.87
C ASN A 494 9.55 6.58 -2.05
N GLY A 495 9.78 5.89 -3.17
CA GLY A 495 8.91 5.80 -4.31
C GLY A 495 8.34 4.39 -4.39
N TRP A 496 7.04 4.31 -4.68
CA TRP A 496 6.31 3.04 -4.76
C TRP A 496 5.82 2.81 -6.18
N SER A 497 5.86 1.54 -6.61
CA SER A 497 5.46 1.16 -7.96
C SER A 497 4.01 1.51 -8.28
N PRO A 498 3.02 1.24 -7.39
CA PRO A 498 1.64 1.70 -7.56
C PRO A 498 1.51 3.19 -7.88
N LEU A 499 2.19 4.04 -7.11
CA LEU A 499 2.07 5.49 -7.18
C LEU A 499 2.69 6.04 -8.47
N ASN A 500 3.92 5.60 -8.78
CA ASN A 500 4.60 6.01 -10.01
C ASN A 500 3.85 5.52 -11.25
N HIS A 501 3.32 4.30 -11.21
CA HIS A 501 2.52 3.74 -12.29
C HIS A 501 1.23 4.54 -12.51
N MET A 502 0.48 4.86 -11.46
CA MET A 502 -0.74 5.68 -11.57
C MET A 502 -0.45 7.10 -12.10
N ILE A 503 0.65 7.73 -11.69
CA ILE A 503 1.08 9.03 -12.24
C ILE A 503 1.33 8.93 -13.75
N VAL A 504 2.11 7.94 -14.17
CA VAL A 504 2.43 7.71 -15.59
C VAL A 504 1.16 7.44 -16.38
N GLU A 505 0.33 6.49 -15.94
CA GLU A 505 -0.90 6.12 -16.63
C GLU A 505 -1.89 7.29 -16.68
N GLY A 506 -2.03 8.08 -15.62
CA GLY A 506 -2.91 9.25 -15.61
C GLY A 506 -2.51 10.31 -16.63
N LEU A 507 -1.20 10.55 -16.80
CA LEU A 507 -0.70 11.47 -17.84
C LEU A 507 -0.78 10.85 -19.24
N ARG A 508 -0.50 9.54 -19.37
CA ARG A 508 -0.55 8.81 -20.65
C ARG A 508 -1.95 8.69 -21.22
N LYS A 509 -2.95 8.43 -20.38
CA LYS A 509 -4.36 8.34 -20.79
C LYS A 509 -4.99 9.71 -21.09
N SER A 510 -4.34 10.79 -20.65
CA SER A 510 -4.82 12.13 -20.96
C SER A 510 -4.88 12.38 -22.47
N GLY A 511 -5.83 13.21 -22.92
CA GLY A 511 -5.91 13.63 -24.32
C GLY A 511 -4.79 14.59 -24.75
N ASN A 512 -3.91 15.03 -23.84
CA ASN A 512 -2.90 16.06 -24.09
C ASN A 512 -1.57 15.42 -24.54
N PRO A 513 -1.13 15.60 -25.80
CA PRO A 513 0.09 14.97 -26.32
C PRO A 513 1.37 15.38 -25.57
N GLU A 514 1.44 16.61 -25.06
CA GLU A 514 2.58 17.04 -24.25
C GLU A 514 2.65 16.25 -22.95
N MET A 515 1.51 16.02 -22.30
CA MET A 515 1.43 15.22 -21.08
C MET A 515 1.71 13.74 -21.34
N GLN A 516 1.31 13.20 -22.48
CA GLN A 516 1.68 11.84 -22.91
C GLN A 516 3.20 11.68 -23.06
N GLU A 517 3.89 12.70 -23.59
CA GLU A 517 5.36 12.70 -23.67
C GLU A 517 6.00 12.86 -22.28
N GLN A 518 5.44 13.67 -21.39
CA GLN A 518 5.91 13.72 -19.99
C GLN A 518 5.71 12.38 -19.27
N ALA A 519 4.59 11.69 -19.51
CA ALA A 519 4.34 10.35 -18.98
C ALA A 519 5.46 9.38 -19.39
N PHE A 520 5.85 9.38 -20.67
CA PHE A 520 6.96 8.56 -21.15
C PHE A 520 8.28 8.89 -20.45
N ARG A 521 8.59 10.18 -20.24
CA ARG A 521 9.83 10.59 -19.54
C ARG A 521 9.85 10.11 -18.09
N ILE A 522 8.72 10.19 -17.39
CA ILE A 522 8.56 9.69 -16.02
C ILE A 522 8.66 8.15 -16.00
N ALA A 523 8.03 7.47 -16.94
CA ALA A 523 8.10 6.00 -17.08
C ALA A 523 9.53 5.52 -17.29
N ARG A 524 10.24 6.13 -18.25
CA ARG A 524 11.65 5.81 -18.55
C ARG A 524 12.54 5.98 -17.32
N LYS A 525 12.31 7.06 -16.56
CA LYS A 525 13.03 7.32 -15.31
C LYS A 525 12.75 6.24 -14.26
N TRP A 526 11.49 5.93 -13.99
CA TRP A 526 11.09 4.91 -13.01
C TRP A 526 11.65 3.53 -13.37
N VAL A 527 11.52 3.12 -14.64
CA VAL A 527 12.07 1.85 -15.13
C VAL A 527 13.59 1.81 -15.02
N ALA A 528 14.29 2.88 -15.37
CA ALA A 528 15.74 2.94 -15.23
C ALA A 528 16.20 2.86 -13.77
N GLY A 529 15.50 3.52 -12.84
CA GLY A 529 15.77 3.44 -11.41
C GLY A 529 15.63 2.01 -10.88
N ASN A 530 14.49 1.37 -11.18
CA ASN A 530 14.21 -0.01 -10.80
C ASN A 530 15.22 -0.99 -11.41
N TYR A 531 15.56 -0.83 -12.69
CA TYR A 531 16.55 -1.67 -13.37
C TYR A 531 17.93 -1.57 -12.72
N LYS A 532 18.38 -0.37 -12.34
CA LYS A 532 19.67 -0.18 -11.65
C LYS A 532 19.70 -0.92 -10.30
N VAL A 533 18.62 -0.83 -9.52
CA VAL A 533 18.52 -1.54 -8.24
C VAL A 533 18.45 -3.05 -8.47
N PHE A 534 17.67 -3.52 -9.44
CA PHE A 534 17.60 -4.93 -9.81
C PHE A 534 18.98 -5.48 -10.22
N ASN A 535 19.72 -4.76 -11.06
CA ASN A 535 21.05 -5.18 -11.51
C ASN A 535 22.09 -5.15 -10.38
N SER A 536 21.92 -4.26 -9.40
CA SER A 536 22.81 -4.15 -8.22
C SER A 536 22.54 -5.23 -7.18
N THR A 537 21.27 -5.58 -6.97
CA THR A 537 20.82 -6.40 -5.83
C THR A 537 20.35 -7.80 -6.22
N GLY A 538 20.04 -8.04 -7.50
CA GLY A 538 19.45 -9.29 -8.00
C GLY A 538 17.94 -9.43 -7.73
N HIS A 539 17.28 -8.42 -7.16
CA HIS A 539 15.90 -8.49 -6.72
C HIS A 539 15.08 -7.27 -7.14
N MET A 540 13.79 -7.50 -7.40
CA MET A 540 12.79 -6.44 -7.34
C MET A 540 12.36 -6.25 -5.88
N TRP A 541 12.15 -5.00 -5.49
CA TRP A 541 11.85 -4.61 -4.12
C TRP A 541 10.47 -3.99 -4.01
N GLU A 542 9.91 -4.06 -2.80
CA GLU A 542 8.65 -3.42 -2.40
C GLU A 542 8.61 -1.92 -2.74
N LYS A 543 9.69 -1.19 -2.41
CA LYS A 543 9.82 0.26 -2.52
C LYS A 543 11.26 0.66 -2.84
N TYR A 544 11.45 1.85 -3.40
CA TYR A 544 12.75 2.31 -3.93
C TYR A 544 13.09 3.69 -3.38
N ASP A 545 14.37 3.95 -3.09
CA ASP A 545 14.83 5.30 -2.80
C ASP A 545 14.89 6.12 -4.10
N VAL A 546 14.03 7.14 -4.21
CA VAL A 546 13.96 7.93 -5.45
C VAL A 546 15.13 8.88 -5.64
N ILE A 547 15.89 9.20 -4.58
CA ILE A 547 17.08 10.07 -4.69
C ILE A 547 18.04 9.48 -5.72
N GLY A 548 18.12 8.15 -5.79
CA GLY A 548 18.68 7.41 -6.93
C GLY A 548 20.15 7.71 -7.26
N THR A 549 20.88 8.38 -6.37
CA THR A 549 22.34 8.57 -6.44
C THR A 549 23.06 7.24 -6.25
N ILE A 550 22.52 6.40 -5.35
CA ILE A 550 22.94 5.02 -5.12
C ILE A 550 21.74 4.12 -5.46
N PRO A 551 21.90 3.10 -6.30
CA PRO A 551 20.84 2.12 -6.53
C PRO A 551 20.59 1.30 -5.26
N GLN A 552 19.52 1.63 -4.54
CA GLN A 552 19.12 0.94 -3.32
C GLN A 552 17.59 0.85 -3.16
N PRO A 553 17.09 -0.19 -2.46
CA PRO A 553 15.70 -0.21 -2.04
C PRO A 553 15.40 0.94 -1.06
N GLY A 554 14.13 1.28 -0.93
CA GLY A 554 13.67 2.22 0.09
C GLY A 554 13.70 1.61 1.50
N ALA A 555 13.38 2.42 2.51
CA ALA A 555 13.48 2.05 3.93
C ALA A 555 12.33 2.62 4.77
N GLY A 556 12.42 2.55 6.10
CA GLY A 556 11.42 3.13 7.03
C GLY A 556 10.17 2.26 7.22
N GLY A 557 9.32 2.68 8.16
CA GLY A 557 8.12 1.94 8.61
C GLY A 557 8.41 0.89 9.70
N GLU A 558 7.42 0.05 9.98
CA GLU A 558 7.43 -0.91 11.10
C GLU A 558 8.18 -2.22 10.80
N TYR A 559 8.58 -2.47 9.54
CA TYR A 559 9.33 -3.67 9.13
C TYR A 559 10.40 -3.37 8.07
N ALA A 560 11.35 -4.30 7.91
CA ALA A 560 12.41 -4.21 6.91
C ALA A 560 11.86 -4.35 5.49
N VAL A 561 12.46 -3.68 4.50
CA VAL A 561 12.02 -3.74 3.10
C VAL A 561 12.04 -5.17 2.54
N GLN A 562 11.03 -5.52 1.74
CA GLN A 562 10.81 -6.89 1.25
C GLN A 562 11.26 -7.10 -0.20
N PRO A 563 11.93 -8.24 -0.52
CA PRO A 563 12.23 -8.63 -1.89
C PRO A 563 11.07 -9.43 -2.52
N GLY A 564 10.96 -9.37 -3.85
CA GLY A 564 9.94 -10.05 -4.64
C GLY A 564 9.72 -9.32 -5.97
N PHE A 565 9.12 -8.13 -6.01
CA PHE A 565 7.90 -7.81 -5.28
C PHE A 565 6.78 -7.67 -6.31
N GLY A 566 5.63 -8.30 -6.07
CA GLY A 566 4.56 -8.54 -7.06
C GLY A 566 4.12 -7.29 -7.82
N TRP A 567 3.78 -6.20 -7.11
CA TRP A 567 3.38 -4.96 -7.79
C TRP A 567 4.49 -4.31 -8.61
N SER A 568 5.76 -4.55 -8.28
CA SER A 568 6.89 -3.84 -8.87
C SER A 568 7.24 -4.55 -10.15
N ASN A 569 7.26 -5.88 -10.07
CA ASN A 569 7.32 -6.74 -11.21
C ASN A 569 6.20 -6.39 -12.21
N GLY A 570 4.96 -6.34 -11.73
CA GLY A 570 3.79 -6.11 -12.57
C GLY A 570 3.72 -4.72 -13.21
N ALA A 571 3.97 -3.66 -12.43
CA ALA A 571 4.01 -2.29 -12.94
C ALA A 571 5.11 -2.08 -13.98
N ILE A 572 6.31 -2.63 -13.75
CA ILE A 572 7.42 -2.50 -14.70
C ILE A 572 7.14 -3.28 -15.98
N LEU A 573 6.60 -4.51 -15.90
CA LEU A 573 6.20 -5.27 -17.09
C LEU A 573 5.14 -4.53 -17.92
N ASP A 574 4.13 -3.94 -17.27
CA ASP A 574 3.11 -3.13 -17.95
C ASP A 574 3.71 -1.91 -18.67
N LEU A 575 4.62 -1.18 -18.02
CA LEU A 575 5.32 -0.03 -18.63
C LEU A 575 6.24 -0.44 -19.80
N LEU A 576 6.97 -1.56 -19.65
CA LEU A 576 7.85 -2.09 -20.69
C LEU A 576 7.07 -2.52 -21.94
N VAL A 577 5.88 -3.13 -21.77
CA VAL A 577 4.99 -3.45 -22.89
C VAL A 577 4.38 -2.20 -23.49
N THR A 578 3.91 -1.27 -22.66
CA THR A 578 3.27 -0.02 -23.08
C THR A 578 4.17 0.84 -23.96
N TYR A 579 5.46 0.91 -23.63
CA TYR A 579 6.46 1.68 -24.38
C TYR A 579 7.48 0.79 -25.11
N SER A 580 7.04 -0.41 -25.53
CA SER A 580 7.91 -1.44 -26.12
C SER A 580 8.69 -0.99 -27.35
N ASP A 581 8.19 -0.01 -28.10
CA ASP A 581 8.80 0.54 -29.32
C ASP A 581 9.93 1.55 -29.05
N ARG A 582 9.93 2.20 -27.88
CA ARG A 582 10.80 3.37 -27.63
C ARG A 582 11.48 3.42 -26.27
N LEU A 583 11.10 2.57 -25.31
CA LEU A 583 11.75 2.54 -23.99
C LEU A 583 13.13 1.89 -24.10
N SER A 584 14.15 2.67 -23.78
CA SER A 584 15.55 2.29 -23.70
C SER A 584 16.19 2.93 -22.47
N LEU A 585 17.27 2.33 -21.97
CA LEU A 585 18.05 2.95 -20.91
C LEU A 585 18.76 4.19 -21.45
N PRO A 586 18.87 5.28 -20.66
CA PRO A 586 19.73 6.39 -21.04
C PRO A 586 21.15 5.88 -21.30
N ALA A 587 21.77 6.33 -22.39
CA ALA A 587 23.21 6.13 -22.56
C ALA A 587 23.92 6.68 -21.30
N THR A 588 24.96 5.99 -20.84
CA THR A 588 25.72 6.31 -19.62
C THR A 588 26.26 7.74 -19.54
N THR A 589 26.14 8.53 -20.60
CA THR A 589 26.56 9.94 -20.74
C THR A 589 25.48 10.98 -20.44
N ASP A 590 24.19 10.63 -20.31
CA ASP A 590 23.08 11.61 -20.21
C ASP A 590 22.62 11.92 -18.77
N LEU A 591 23.42 11.54 -17.75
CA LEU A 591 23.10 11.79 -16.33
C LEU A 591 24.01 12.83 -15.66
N SER A 592 24.83 13.57 -16.43
CA SER A 592 25.38 14.82 -15.92
C SER A 592 24.30 15.90 -15.95
N PRO A 593 24.10 16.70 -14.88
CA PRO A 593 23.30 17.91 -15.01
C PRO A 593 23.89 18.72 -16.17
N SER A 594 23.05 19.06 -17.15
CA SER A 594 23.46 19.93 -18.25
C SER A 594 23.90 21.27 -17.66
N THR A 595 25.20 21.49 -17.52
CA THR A 595 25.78 22.82 -17.41
C THR A 595 25.69 23.44 -18.79
N THR A 596 24.51 23.93 -19.16
CA THR A 596 24.34 24.84 -20.30
C THR A 596 24.36 26.25 -19.75
N ASP A 597 25.52 26.89 -19.95
CA ASP A 597 25.76 28.32 -20.14
C ASP A 597 24.67 29.27 -19.64
N ILE A 598 24.94 29.89 -18.49
CA ILE A 598 24.32 31.14 -18.08
C ILE A 598 24.93 32.24 -18.97
N PRO A 599 24.17 32.94 -19.83
CA PRO A 599 24.67 34.15 -20.46
C PRO A 599 24.81 35.23 -19.39
N GLU A 600 25.97 35.88 -19.32
CA GLU A 600 26.20 37.03 -18.45
C GLU A 600 25.12 38.11 -18.68
N PRO A 601 24.49 38.65 -17.62
CA PRO A 601 23.52 39.72 -17.79
C PRO A 601 24.24 41.04 -18.08
N THR A 602 24.09 41.54 -19.30
CA THR A 602 24.40 42.93 -19.63
C THR A 602 23.47 43.88 -18.89
N SER A 603 24.07 44.86 -18.21
CA SER A 603 23.39 45.90 -17.46
C SER A 603 22.57 46.84 -18.37
N SER A 604 21.25 46.91 -18.15
CA SER A 604 20.49 48.16 -18.15
C SER A 604 19.01 47.90 -17.91
N ASP A 605 18.45 48.69 -16.99
CA ASP A 605 17.03 49.04 -16.81
C ASP A 605 16.08 48.02 -16.17
N CYS A 606 15.83 48.23 -14.86
CA CYS A 606 14.48 48.15 -14.29
C CYS A 606 14.37 49.01 -13.03
N ASN A 607 13.66 50.13 -13.15
CA ASN A 607 13.17 50.98 -12.06
C ASN A 607 11.93 50.36 -11.42
N PHE A 608 11.93 50.27 -10.08
CA PHE A 608 10.85 50.47 -9.09
C PHE A 608 10.93 49.48 -7.90
N PRO A 609 10.65 49.92 -6.65
CA PRO A 609 11.18 49.32 -5.45
C PRO A 609 10.21 48.37 -4.74
N CYS A 610 10.75 47.35 -4.06
CA CYS A 610 10.08 46.63 -2.98
C CYS A 610 11.02 46.63 -1.74
N PRO A 611 10.52 46.82 -0.50
CA PRO A 611 11.34 47.22 0.62
C PRO A 611 11.95 46.07 1.44
N LEU A 612 13.16 46.37 1.95
CA LEU A 612 13.76 45.96 3.24
C LEU A 612 14.05 44.46 3.49
N LYS A 613 15.30 44.09 3.16
CA LYS A 613 16.09 43.05 3.85
C LYS A 613 16.77 43.64 5.08
N ILE A 614 16.72 42.95 6.21
CA ILE A 614 17.62 43.15 7.35
C ILE A 614 18.81 42.21 7.18
N ASN A 615 20.01 42.80 7.09
CA ASN A 615 21.30 42.11 7.09
C ASN A 615 21.76 41.86 8.53
N VAL A 616 22.32 40.67 8.80
CA VAL A 616 23.47 40.55 9.72
C VAL A 616 24.49 39.58 9.14
N VAL A 617 25.72 40.07 9.10
CA VAL A 617 26.95 39.52 8.51
C VAL A 617 27.55 38.44 9.41
N ILE A 618 28.01 37.34 8.81
CA ILE A 618 28.87 36.34 9.45
C ILE A 618 30.32 36.65 9.06
N SER A 619 31.18 36.89 10.05
CA SER A 619 32.64 36.93 9.89
C SER A 619 33.26 35.67 10.47
N THR A 620 34.06 35.02 9.64
CA THR A 620 34.87 33.83 9.88
C THR A 620 36.09 34.15 10.75
N VAL A 621 36.39 33.34 11.78
CA VAL A 621 37.76 33.20 12.31
C VAL A 621 38.03 31.72 12.67
N ILE A 622 39.18 31.27 12.17
CA ILE A 622 39.81 29.96 12.31
C ILE A 622 40.47 29.83 13.70
N GLY A 623 40.41 28.65 14.31
CA GLY A 623 41.17 28.32 15.53
C GLY A 623 41.31 26.82 15.75
N ILE A 624 42.49 26.30 15.45
CA ILE A 624 42.98 24.94 15.73
C ILE A 624 43.34 24.84 17.22
N ALA A 625 42.94 23.77 17.93
CA ALA A 625 43.74 23.16 19.01
C ALA A 625 43.24 21.76 19.40
N MET A 626 44.21 20.85 19.52
CA MET A 626 44.16 19.45 19.95
C MET A 626 43.86 19.23 21.45
N TYR A 627 43.54 17.95 21.75
CA TYR A 627 43.75 17.11 22.96
C TYR A 627 42.42 16.64 23.59
N ALA A 628 41.98 15.39 23.41
CA ALA A 628 42.46 14.11 23.97
C ALA A 628 41.64 13.66 25.20
N ARG A 629 40.94 12.52 25.00
CA ARG A 629 40.55 11.41 25.92
C ARG A 629 40.31 11.70 27.41
N VAL A 630 39.19 11.19 27.95
CA VAL A 630 39.14 9.97 28.79
C VAL A 630 37.65 9.61 29.06
N ILE A 631 37.38 8.30 28.97
CA ILE A 631 36.13 7.51 29.09
C ILE A 631 35.30 7.40 27.81
#